data_AF-A0A7S3Y3J5-F1
#
_entry.id   AF-A0A7S3Y3J5-F1
#
_cell.length_a   1.000
_cell.length_b   1.000
_cell.length_c   1.000
_cell.angle_alpha   90.00
_cell.angle_beta   90.00
_cell.angle_gamma   90.00
#
_symmetry.space_group_name_H-M   'P 1'
#
loop_
_entity.id
_entity.type
_entity.pdbx_description
1 polymer ?
#
loop_
_entity_poly.entity_id
_entity_poly.type
_entity_poly.pdbx_seq_one_letter_code
_entity_poly.pdbx_strand_id
1 'polypeptide(L)'
;PGQARPAPLPAAAAARPARPPAPPGVPSPSDPPPGGLHSLSKKKPPPPVESPQQKTLNGLREAIGEEGFASLKSISQLYRSGGMTAEDYYEQGMALIGTAHKNLFITLVGQLPDLAQRRAVLELAAKMGSSTERAAAAAAAAAAAE
;
A
#
# COMPACT_ATOMS: atom_id res chain seq x y z
N PRO A 1 -15.68 50.79 26.39
CA PRO A 1 -14.46 51.59 26.12
C PRO A 1 -13.32 50.71 25.58
N GLY A 2 -12.92 50.74 24.32
CA GLY A 2 -13.30 51.58 23.19
C GLY A 2 -12.34 51.29 22.05
N GLN A 3 -12.90 51.18 20.84
CA GLN A 3 -12.27 51.42 19.52
C GLN A 3 -11.17 50.46 19.05
N ALA A 4 -11.07 50.10 17.76
CA ALA A 4 -11.94 50.26 16.59
C ALA A 4 -11.35 49.35 15.49
N ARG A 5 -12.19 48.66 14.72
CA ARG A 5 -11.83 48.13 13.39
C ARG A 5 -12.29 49.13 12.34
N PRO A 6 -11.45 49.40 11.35
CA PRO A 6 -11.84 49.27 9.94
C PRO A 6 -10.69 48.61 9.15
N ALA A 7 -10.78 48.09 7.93
CA ALA A 7 -11.77 47.69 6.94
C ALA A 7 -10.91 47.05 5.79
N PRO A 8 -11.49 46.39 4.78
CA PRO A 8 -10.78 45.51 3.86
C PRO A 8 -10.09 46.27 2.71
N LEU A 9 -9.06 45.67 2.10
CA LEU A 9 -8.52 46.10 0.81
C LEU A 9 -9.03 45.19 -0.32
N PRO A 10 -9.63 45.76 -1.39
CA PRO A 10 -10.06 45.04 -2.59
C PRO A 10 -9.10 45.19 -3.79
N ALA A 11 -9.20 44.21 -4.69
CA ALA A 11 -9.13 44.23 -6.16
C ALA A 11 -7.83 44.60 -6.93
N ALA A 12 -7.36 43.64 -7.75
CA ALA A 12 -7.05 43.77 -9.19
C ALA A 12 -6.78 42.34 -9.75
N ALA A 13 -7.63 41.67 -10.55
CA ALA A 13 -8.10 41.95 -11.92
C ALA A 13 -6.99 41.83 -13.00
N ALA A 14 -6.78 40.63 -13.53
CA ALA A 14 -6.32 40.27 -14.89
C ALA A 14 -6.12 38.74 -14.95
N ALA A 15 -6.42 37.93 -15.96
CA ALA A 15 -7.13 38.07 -17.23
C ALA A 15 -7.48 36.62 -17.62
N ARG A 16 -8.75 36.36 -17.97
CA ARG A 16 -9.18 35.07 -18.56
C ARG A 16 -8.97 35.17 -20.08
N PRO A 17 -8.29 34.22 -20.73
CA PRO A 17 -8.62 33.87 -22.09
C PRO A 17 -9.62 32.71 -22.07
N ALA A 18 -10.84 33.02 -22.47
CA ALA A 18 -11.86 32.05 -22.83
C ALA A 18 -11.33 31.13 -23.94
N ARG A 19 -11.16 29.84 -23.64
CA ARG A 19 -10.89 28.85 -24.68
C ARG A 19 -12.23 28.55 -25.37
N PRO A 20 -12.32 28.67 -26.70
CA PRO A 20 -13.57 28.52 -27.44
C PRO A 20 -14.16 27.11 -27.32
N PRO A 21 -15.50 26.95 -27.41
CA PRO A 21 -16.13 25.65 -27.48
C PRO A 21 -15.67 24.91 -28.75
N ALA A 22 -15.33 23.63 -28.61
CA ALA A 22 -15.05 22.78 -29.75
C ALA A 22 -16.35 22.60 -30.58
N PRO A 23 -16.27 22.63 -31.92
CA PRO A 23 -17.42 22.51 -32.80
C PRO A 23 -18.06 21.11 -32.75
N PRO A 24 -19.39 20.99 -32.92
CA PRO A 24 -20.05 19.71 -33.20
C PRO A 24 -20.04 19.41 -34.71
N GLY A 25 -19.64 18.20 -35.09
CA GLY A 25 -19.70 17.68 -36.47
C GLY A 25 -18.47 16.80 -36.77
N VAL A 26 -18.55 15.60 -37.33
CA VAL A 26 -19.57 14.91 -38.13
C VAL A 26 -19.34 13.37 -38.04
N PRO A 27 -20.33 12.52 -38.34
CA PRO A 27 -20.18 11.06 -38.31
C PRO A 27 -19.33 10.55 -39.48
N SER A 28 -18.35 9.68 -39.21
CA SER A 28 -17.74 8.82 -40.23
C SER A 28 -18.25 7.38 -40.05
N PRO A 29 -19.25 6.95 -40.84
CA PRO A 29 -19.52 5.53 -41.04
C PRO A 29 -18.47 5.00 -42.02
N SER A 30 -17.29 4.66 -41.52
CA SER A 30 -16.36 3.83 -42.29
C SER A 30 -16.80 2.38 -42.13
N ASP A 31 -17.53 1.94 -43.14
CA ASP A 31 -17.81 0.56 -43.52
C ASP A 31 -16.68 -0.40 -43.07
N PRO A 32 -16.96 -1.39 -42.19
CA PRO A 32 -15.98 -2.44 -41.93
C PRO A 32 -15.82 -3.30 -43.20
N PRO A 33 -14.59 -3.58 -43.67
CA PRO A 33 -14.40 -4.39 -44.87
C PRO A 33 -15.00 -5.79 -44.68
N PRO A 34 -15.74 -6.34 -45.67
CA PRO A 34 -16.18 -7.72 -45.62
C PRO A 34 -14.99 -8.61 -45.97
N GLY A 35 -14.59 -9.47 -45.03
CA GLY A 35 -13.66 -10.55 -45.34
C GLY A 35 -12.37 -10.49 -44.54
N GLY A 36 -12.39 -11.14 -43.39
CA GLY A 36 -11.21 -11.39 -42.59
C GLY A 36 -11.48 -12.43 -41.54
N LEU A 37 -11.74 -13.67 -41.99
CA LEU A 37 -11.54 -14.94 -41.25
C LEU A 37 -11.28 -14.75 -39.75
N HIS A 38 -12.34 -14.46 -38.98
CA HIS A 38 -12.27 -14.56 -37.53
C HIS A 38 -12.21 -16.05 -37.19
N SER A 39 -11.02 -16.60 -37.35
CA SER A 39 -10.58 -17.80 -36.64
C SER A 39 -10.83 -17.51 -35.17
N LEU A 40 -11.98 -17.97 -34.69
CA LEU A 40 -12.32 -18.20 -33.29
C LEU A 40 -11.34 -19.25 -32.76
N SER A 41 -10.07 -18.86 -32.64
CA SER A 41 -9.17 -19.44 -31.67
C SER A 41 -9.80 -19.14 -30.33
N LYS A 42 -10.57 -20.10 -29.84
CA LYS A 42 -10.89 -20.32 -28.43
C LYS A 42 -9.56 -20.44 -27.68
N LYS A 43 -8.79 -19.35 -27.61
CA LYS A 43 -7.68 -19.19 -26.68
C LYS A 43 -8.35 -19.08 -25.33
N LYS A 44 -8.52 -20.24 -24.72
CA LYS A 44 -8.70 -20.43 -23.29
C LYS A 44 -7.87 -19.33 -22.61
N PRO A 45 -8.49 -18.40 -21.84
CA PRO A 45 -7.72 -17.37 -21.17
C PRO A 45 -6.59 -18.09 -20.42
N PRO A 46 -5.34 -17.61 -20.51
CA PRO A 46 -4.27 -18.21 -19.74
C PRO A 46 -4.75 -18.29 -18.28
N PRO A 47 -4.51 -19.40 -17.56
CA PRO A 47 -4.81 -19.43 -16.14
C PRO A 47 -4.14 -18.20 -15.54
N PRO A 48 -4.83 -17.44 -14.66
CA PRO A 48 -4.22 -16.29 -14.02
C PRO A 48 -2.94 -16.80 -13.36
N VAL A 49 -1.81 -16.44 -13.93
CA VAL A 49 -0.50 -16.69 -13.34
C VAL A 49 -0.48 -15.81 -12.10
N GLU A 50 -0.96 -16.36 -10.99
CA GLU A 50 -0.95 -15.69 -9.71
C GLU A 50 0.46 -15.21 -9.47
N SER A 51 0.62 -13.89 -9.54
CA SER A 51 1.92 -13.29 -9.31
C SER A 51 2.34 -13.65 -7.88
N PRO A 52 3.62 -13.90 -7.60
CA PRO A 52 4.08 -14.22 -6.25
C PRO A 52 3.60 -13.22 -5.19
N GLN A 53 3.39 -11.95 -5.59
CA GLN A 53 2.74 -10.92 -4.78
C GLN A 53 1.28 -11.25 -4.43
N GLN A 54 0.46 -11.72 -5.37
CA GLN A 54 -0.92 -12.12 -5.11
C GLN A 54 -0.98 -13.31 -4.15
N LYS A 55 -0.07 -14.29 -4.29
CA LYS A 55 0.04 -15.39 -3.32
C LYS A 55 0.37 -14.91 -1.91
N THR A 56 1.29 -13.96 -1.76
CA THR A 56 1.61 -13.37 -0.45
C THR A 56 0.41 -12.63 0.13
N LEU A 57 -0.32 -11.85 -0.68
CA LEU A 57 -1.50 -11.10 -0.24
C LEU A 57 -2.67 -12.01 0.13
N ASN A 58 -2.92 -13.07 -0.65
CA ASN A 58 -3.93 -14.08 -0.33
C ASN A 58 -3.57 -14.83 0.96
N GLY A 59 -2.31 -15.26 1.11
CA GLY A 59 -1.84 -15.91 2.34
C GLY A 59 -1.93 -15.00 3.57
N LEU A 60 -1.66 -13.70 3.41
CA LEU A 60 -1.88 -12.73 4.49
C LEU A 60 -3.35 -12.58 4.84
N ARG A 61 -4.22 -12.44 3.82
CA ARG A 61 -5.67 -12.32 4.02
C ARG A 61 -6.26 -13.56 4.69
N GLU A 62 -5.81 -14.76 4.34
CA GLU A 62 -6.24 -16.00 5.01
C GLU A 62 -5.72 -16.08 6.44
N ALA A 63 -4.49 -15.62 6.70
CA ALA A 63 -3.88 -15.69 8.04
C ALA A 63 -4.54 -14.74 9.06
N ILE A 64 -4.87 -13.51 8.67
CA ILE A 64 -5.35 -12.45 9.59
C ILE A 64 -6.83 -12.10 9.41
N GLY A 65 -7.50 -12.75 8.44
CA GLY A 65 -8.85 -12.42 8.04
C GLY A 65 -8.97 -11.11 7.26
N GLU A 66 -10.18 -10.83 6.76
CA GLU A 66 -10.44 -9.67 5.92
C GLU A 66 -10.26 -8.34 6.68
N GLU A 67 -10.65 -8.31 7.95
CA GLU A 67 -10.56 -7.13 8.81
C GLU A 67 -9.11 -6.79 9.20
N GLY A 68 -8.33 -7.82 9.56
CA GLY A 68 -6.89 -7.67 9.80
C GLY A 68 -6.15 -7.23 8.53
N PHE A 69 -6.58 -7.71 7.36
CA PHE A 69 -5.98 -7.33 6.08
C PHE A 69 -6.30 -5.88 5.68
N ALA A 70 -7.53 -5.41 5.94
CA ALA A 70 -7.87 -4.01 5.78
C ALA A 70 -7.05 -3.10 6.70
N SER A 71 -6.83 -3.53 7.94
CA SER A 71 -5.98 -2.83 8.93
C SER A 71 -4.52 -2.79 8.47
N LEU A 72 -3.96 -3.93 8.05
CA LEU A 72 -2.61 -4.05 7.52
C LEU A 72 -2.40 -3.12 6.32
N LYS A 73 -3.35 -3.09 5.38
CA LYS A 73 -3.30 -2.21 4.21
C LYS A 73 -3.31 -0.73 4.61
N SER A 74 -4.09 -0.36 5.62
CA SER A 74 -4.17 1.02 6.13
C SER A 74 -2.85 1.47 6.76
N ILE A 75 -2.24 0.64 7.62
CA ILE A 75 -0.95 0.96 8.23
C ILE A 75 0.18 0.97 7.18
N SER A 76 0.15 0.08 6.18
CA SER A 76 1.11 0.10 5.07
C SER A 76 0.96 1.34 4.18
N GLN A 77 -0.23 1.93 4.10
CA GLN A 77 -0.43 3.20 3.39
C GLN A 77 0.10 4.37 4.22
N LEU A 78 -0.24 4.43 5.51
CA LEU A 78 0.27 5.44 6.46
C LEU A 78 1.80 5.46 6.50
N TYR A 79 2.44 4.30 6.57
CA TYR A 79 3.88 4.17 6.56
C TYR A 79 4.50 4.70 5.24
N ARG A 80 3.92 4.33 4.09
CA ARG A 80 4.39 4.85 2.78
C ARG A 80 4.20 6.36 2.64
N SER A 81 3.17 6.93 3.25
CA SER A 81 2.94 8.37 3.28
C SER A 81 3.84 9.10 4.29
N GLY A 82 4.67 8.39 5.07
CA GLY A 82 5.52 8.98 6.09
C GLY A 82 4.77 9.42 7.36
N GLY A 83 3.51 9.01 7.51
CA GLY A 83 2.68 9.32 8.69
C GLY A 83 2.92 8.38 9.86
N MET A 84 3.82 7.41 9.72
CA MET A 84 4.13 6.39 10.72
C MET A 84 5.63 6.03 10.64
N THR A 85 6.24 5.68 11.77
CA THR A 85 7.62 5.23 11.82
C THR A 85 7.78 3.76 11.42
N ALA A 86 9.01 3.33 11.12
CA ALA A 86 9.28 1.93 10.80
C ALA A 86 9.07 1.01 12.02
N GLU A 87 9.31 1.51 13.24
CA GLU A 87 9.05 0.80 14.50
C GLU A 87 7.55 0.55 14.69
N ASP A 88 6.74 1.61 14.64
CA ASP A 88 5.28 1.50 14.75
C ASP A 88 4.69 0.57 13.69
N TYR A 89 5.18 0.66 12.45
CA TYR A 89 4.72 -0.19 11.36
C TYR A 89 5.08 -1.66 11.60
N TYR A 90 6.28 -1.94 12.11
CA TYR A 90 6.71 -3.29 12.45
C TYR A 90 5.89 -3.86 13.62
N GLU A 91 5.71 -3.09 14.69
CA GLU A 91 4.94 -3.52 15.87
C GLU A 91 3.47 -3.76 15.55
N GLN A 92 2.80 -2.83 14.86
CA GLN A 92 1.39 -2.99 14.49
C GLN A 92 1.21 -4.09 13.45
N GLY A 93 2.12 -4.21 12.47
CA GLY A 93 2.09 -5.29 11.49
C GLY A 93 2.26 -6.66 12.13
N MET A 94 3.21 -6.79 13.07
CA MET A 94 3.43 -8.02 13.82
C MET A 94 2.29 -8.34 14.80
N ALA A 95 1.64 -7.32 15.39
CA ALA A 95 0.48 -7.52 16.25
C ALA A 95 -0.74 -8.04 15.46
N LEU A 96 -0.94 -7.57 14.22
CA LEU A 96 -2.01 -8.03 13.33
C LEU A 96 -1.74 -9.44 12.77
N ILE A 97 -0.50 -9.70 12.35
CA ILE A 97 -0.12 -10.94 11.66
C ILE A 97 0.25 -12.06 12.63
N GLY A 98 0.69 -11.70 13.82
CA GLY A 98 1.25 -12.62 14.80
C GLY A 98 2.63 -13.14 14.39
N THR A 99 3.34 -13.70 15.36
CA THR A 99 4.67 -14.29 15.16
C THR A 99 4.63 -15.53 14.26
N ALA A 100 3.50 -16.25 14.21
CA ALA A 100 3.31 -17.44 13.37
C ALA A 100 3.47 -17.15 11.87
N HIS A 101 3.10 -15.94 11.44
CA HIS A 101 3.11 -15.54 10.02
C HIS A 101 4.14 -14.45 9.73
N LYS A 102 5.14 -14.27 10.60
CA LYS A 102 6.25 -13.30 10.43
C LYS A 102 6.89 -13.38 9.03
N ASN A 103 7.07 -14.58 8.48
CA ASN A 103 7.66 -14.75 7.14
C ASN A 103 6.84 -14.10 6.02
N LEU A 104 5.50 -14.12 6.13
CA LEU A 104 4.62 -13.46 5.17
C LEU A 104 4.75 -11.94 5.27
N PHE A 105 4.85 -11.41 6.49
CA PHE A 105 5.09 -9.99 6.72
C PHE A 105 6.43 -9.52 6.16
N ILE A 106 7.51 -10.26 6.41
CA ILE A 106 8.85 -9.96 5.86
C ILE A 106 8.84 -9.99 4.33
N THR A 107 8.12 -10.95 3.73
CA THR A 107 7.95 -11.02 2.28
C THR A 107 7.21 -9.79 1.74
N LEU A 108 6.16 -9.33 2.43
CA LEU A 108 5.42 -8.11 2.09
C LEU A 108 6.31 -6.86 2.19
N VAL A 109 7.10 -6.73 3.26
CA VAL A 109 8.07 -5.64 3.43
C VAL A 109 9.11 -5.66 2.32
N GLY A 110 9.53 -6.85 1.87
CA GLY A 110 10.42 -7.04 0.74
C GLY A 110 9.89 -6.50 -0.59
N GLN A 111 8.57 -6.32 -0.70
CA GLN A 111 7.87 -5.80 -1.88
C GLN A 111 7.60 -4.29 -1.80
N LEU A 112 8.03 -3.60 -0.74
CA LEU A 112 7.90 -2.14 -0.67
C LEU A 112 8.74 -1.48 -1.79
N PRO A 113 8.20 -0.46 -2.47
CA PRO A 113 8.90 0.23 -3.55
C PRO A 113 10.06 1.09 -3.04
N ASP A 114 9.98 1.57 -1.80
CA ASP A 114 11.00 2.41 -1.19
C ASP A 114 12.06 1.56 -0.48
N LEU A 115 13.32 1.71 -0.91
CA LEU A 115 14.44 0.92 -0.42
C LEU A 115 14.85 1.31 1.01
N ALA A 116 14.75 2.59 1.36
CA ALA A 116 15.10 3.08 2.70
C ALA A 116 14.09 2.57 3.74
N GLN A 117 12.80 2.67 3.44
CA GLN A 117 11.72 2.14 4.25
C GLN A 117 11.80 0.62 4.41
N ARG A 118 12.12 -0.10 3.32
CA ARG A 118 12.35 -1.55 3.37
C ARG A 118 13.51 -1.90 4.29
N ARG A 119 14.65 -1.21 4.17
CA ARG A 119 15.82 -1.46 5.03
C ARG A 119 15.52 -1.18 6.50
N ALA A 120 14.86 -0.07 6.81
CA ALA A 120 14.50 0.29 8.17
C ALA A 120 13.68 -0.82 8.86
N VAL A 121 12.64 -1.32 8.18
CA VAL A 121 11.77 -2.37 8.75
C VAL A 121 12.48 -3.73 8.83
N LEU A 122 13.32 -4.09 7.85
CA LEU A 122 14.09 -5.34 7.90
C LEU A 122 15.18 -5.32 8.97
N GLU A 123 15.83 -4.17 9.18
CA GLU A 123 16.82 -4.00 10.24
C GLU A 123 16.17 -4.11 11.63
N LEU A 124 14.98 -3.50 11.80
CA LEU A 124 14.17 -3.66 13.00
C LEU A 124 13.76 -5.12 13.22
N ALA A 125 13.32 -5.81 12.16
CA ALA A 125 12.95 -7.22 12.24
C ALA A 125 14.12 -8.11 12.69
N ALA A 126 15.34 -7.79 12.25
CA ALA A 126 16.56 -8.49 12.67
C ALA A 126 16.93 -8.15 14.13
N LYS A 127 16.90 -6.85 14.49
CA LYS A 127 17.23 -6.37 15.84
C LYS A 127 16.25 -6.90 16.91
N MET A 128 14.96 -6.90 16.59
CA MET A 128 13.90 -7.43 17.44
C MET A 128 14.00 -8.95 17.53
N GLY A 129 14.23 -9.65 16.41
CA GLY A 129 14.45 -11.10 16.40
C GLY A 129 15.57 -11.54 17.35
N SER A 130 16.72 -10.85 17.32
CA SER A 130 17.84 -11.15 18.21
C SER A 130 17.60 -10.74 19.68
N SER A 131 16.80 -9.70 19.93
CA SER A 131 16.43 -9.33 21.30
C SER A 131 15.45 -10.32 21.93
N THR A 132 14.50 -10.85 21.14
CA THR A 132 13.54 -11.84 21.65
C THR A 132 14.21 -13.15 22.01
N GLU A 133 15.20 -13.62 21.22
CA GLU A 133 15.98 -14.82 21.58
C GLU A 133 16.82 -14.63 22.85
N ARG A 134 17.44 -13.45 23.03
CA ARG A 134 18.16 -13.13 24.27
C ARG A 134 17.24 -12.99 25.47
N ALA A 135 16.08 -12.36 25.30
CA ALA A 135 15.10 -12.20 26.37
C ALA A 135 14.46 -13.54 26.76
N ALA A 136 14.16 -14.40 25.79
CA ALA A 136 13.68 -15.76 26.04
C ALA A 136 14.75 -16.63 26.72
N ALA A 137 16.01 -16.53 26.31
CA ALA A 137 17.12 -17.22 26.96
C ALA A 137 17.34 -16.70 28.40
N ALA A 138 17.20 -15.39 28.64
CA ALA A 138 17.31 -14.81 29.97
C ALA A 138 16.13 -15.20 30.88
N ALA A 139 14.91 -15.25 30.35
CA ALA A 139 13.73 -15.71 31.08
C ALA A 139 13.81 -17.22 31.39
N ALA A 140 14.29 -18.04 30.46
CA ALA A 140 14.54 -19.45 30.70
C ALA A 140 15.66 -19.69 31.72
N ALA A 141 16.73 -18.89 31.70
CA ALA A 141 17.79 -18.94 32.71
C ALA A 141 17.31 -18.49 34.09
N ALA A 142 16.40 -17.51 34.17
CA ALA A 142 15.78 -17.09 35.44
C ALA A 142 14.85 -18.18 36.00
N ALA A 143 14.06 -18.84 35.14
CA ALA A 143 13.18 -19.93 35.55
C ALA A 143 13.92 -21.23 35.93
N ALA A 144 15.14 -21.44 35.41
CA ALA A 144 16.00 -22.56 35.79
C ALA A 144 16.85 -22.29 37.05
N ALA A 145 16.82 -21.06 37.57
CA ALA A 145 17.52 -20.65 38.79
C ALA A 145 16.59 -20.59 40.02
N GLU A 146 15.31 -20.94 39.87
CA GLU A 146 14.36 -21.19 40.97
C GLU A 146 14.31 -22.69 41.35
#